data_AF-A0A8J5P313-F1
#
_entry.id   AF-A0A8J5P313-F1
#
_cell.length_a   1.000
_cell.length_b   1.000
_cell.length_c   1.000
_cell.angle_alpha   90.00
_cell.angle_beta   90.00
_cell.angle_gamma   90.00
#
_symmetry.space_group_name_H-M   'P 1'
#
loop_
_entity.id
_entity.type
_entity.pdbx_description
1 polymer ?
#
loop_
_entity_poly.entity_id
_entity_poly.type
_entity_poly.pdbx_seq_one_letter_code
_entity_poly.pdbx_strand_id
1 'polypeptide(L)'
;MRQMTAPMRAQVSDEPQEPRMTTDELRALFIDFYTFLTTLHYDKSHLKIPPPTGWPELTPESCAYFKSDYAIEVIRHLPYSTCIEYVHYKSKLLDHTAFTQKDFEKHRNYHQDWEFWSSEGELMDPGDVVCITVGHESFSRELWLNVKHCEIFEDFHGGNMLDAVPVEDFFDNLKELYESLKLIPGKRRITLREEIGL
;
A
#
# COMPACT_ATOMS: atom_id res chain seq x y z
N MET A 1 15.37 23.12 -18.15
CA MET A 1 16.35 22.00 -18.13
C MET A 1 17.24 22.17 -16.91
N ARG A 2 16.91 21.50 -15.80
CA ARG A 2 17.87 21.31 -14.70
C ARG A 2 18.55 19.97 -14.98
N GLN A 3 19.87 19.98 -15.09
CA GLN A 3 20.65 18.75 -15.02
C GLN A 3 20.46 18.17 -13.63
N MET A 4 19.73 17.06 -13.53
CA MET A 4 19.76 16.21 -12.34
C MET A 4 21.09 15.48 -12.37
N THR A 5 21.97 15.85 -11.46
CA THR A 5 23.19 15.10 -11.17
C THR A 5 22.75 13.74 -10.66
N ALA A 6 23.16 12.67 -11.35
CA ALA A 6 22.89 11.30 -10.91
C ALA A 6 23.39 11.12 -9.46
N PRO A 7 22.61 10.49 -8.55
CA PRO A 7 23.12 10.18 -7.23
C PRO A 7 24.33 9.25 -7.38
N MET A 8 25.35 9.56 -6.59
CA MET A 8 26.56 8.75 -6.43
C MET A 8 26.12 7.33 -6.04
N ARG A 9 26.51 6.32 -6.83
CA ARG A 9 26.22 4.89 -6.56
C ARG A 9 26.48 4.59 -5.07
N ALA A 10 25.41 4.45 -4.29
CA ALA A 10 25.50 3.86 -2.97
C ALA A 10 26.07 2.44 -3.15
N GLN A 11 27.04 2.08 -2.32
CA GLN A 11 27.47 0.68 -2.24
C GLN A 11 26.27 -0.10 -1.68
N VAL A 12 25.73 -1.01 -2.49
CA VAL A 12 24.74 -1.98 -2.03
C VAL A 12 25.44 -2.83 -0.97
N SER A 13 25.06 -2.65 0.29
CA SER A 13 25.52 -3.51 1.37
C SER A 13 24.86 -4.87 1.21
N ASP A 14 25.66 -5.93 1.08
CA ASP A 14 25.21 -7.32 0.96
C ASP A 14 24.72 -7.92 2.30
N GLU A 15 24.64 -7.11 3.37
CA GLU A 15 24.13 -7.57 4.66
C GLU A 15 22.59 -7.50 4.69
N PRO A 16 21.91 -8.53 5.22
CA PRO A 16 20.47 -8.50 5.37
C PRO A 16 20.09 -7.36 6.32
N GLN A 17 19.53 -6.30 5.76
CA GLN A 17 19.02 -5.18 6.52
C GLN A 17 17.80 -5.61 7.30
N GLU A 18 17.83 -5.42 8.62
CA GLU A 18 16.67 -5.67 9.47
C GLU A 18 15.53 -4.75 9.05
N PRO A 19 14.28 -5.25 9.01
CA PRO A 19 13.13 -4.42 8.69
C PRO A 19 13.00 -3.27 9.69
N ARG A 20 12.55 -2.10 9.21
CA ARG A 20 12.39 -0.91 10.06
C ARG A 20 11.40 -1.12 11.22
N MET A 21 10.39 -1.95 10.99
CA MET A 21 9.37 -2.31 11.97
C MET A 21 9.14 -3.82 11.96
N THR A 22 8.75 -4.35 13.10
CA THR A 22 8.29 -5.74 13.18
C THR A 22 6.96 -5.92 12.44
N THR A 23 6.67 -7.15 12.02
CA THR A 23 5.38 -7.51 11.40
C THR A 23 4.19 -7.12 12.30
N ASP A 24 4.32 -7.27 13.62
CA ASP A 24 3.25 -6.94 14.57
C ASP A 24 3.01 -5.42 14.69
N GLU A 25 4.07 -4.60 14.67
CA GLU A 25 3.95 -3.14 14.67
C GLU A 25 3.29 -2.64 13.37
N LEU A 26 3.75 -3.15 12.23
CA LEU A 26 3.16 -2.82 10.93
C LEU A 26 1.69 -3.25 10.86
N ARG A 27 1.38 -4.45 11.32
CA ARG A 27 0.00 -4.94 11.47
C ARG A 27 -0.83 -3.99 12.32
N ALA A 28 -0.31 -3.52 13.45
CA ALA A 28 -1.04 -2.62 14.34
C ALA A 28 -1.38 -1.29 13.66
N LEU A 29 -0.46 -0.71 12.88
CA LEU A 29 -0.71 0.51 12.11
C LEU A 29 -1.86 0.34 11.10
N PHE A 30 -1.87 -0.76 10.36
CA PHE A 30 -2.94 -1.03 9.40
C PHE A 30 -4.30 -1.28 10.09
N ILE A 31 -4.31 -2.00 11.22
CA ILE A 31 -5.53 -2.23 11.99
C ILE A 31 -6.08 -0.92 12.54
N ASP A 32 -5.21 -0.06 13.07
CA ASP A 32 -5.58 1.27 13.58
C ASP A 32 -6.20 2.11 12.46
N PHE A 33 -5.52 2.23 11.32
CA PHE A 33 -6.01 3.01 10.19
C PHE A 33 -7.35 2.48 9.65
N TYR A 34 -7.51 1.17 9.43
CA TYR A 34 -8.78 0.64 8.95
C TYR A 34 -9.89 0.74 9.99
N THR A 35 -9.57 0.63 11.28
CA THR A 35 -10.53 0.88 12.35
C THR A 35 -11.00 2.33 12.33
N PHE A 36 -10.10 3.28 12.12
CA PHE A 36 -10.46 4.69 11.90
C PHE A 36 -11.45 4.85 10.74
N LEU A 37 -11.21 4.21 9.58
CA LEU A 37 -12.16 4.26 8.46
C LEU A 37 -13.56 3.74 8.81
N THR A 38 -13.66 2.78 9.74
CA THR A 38 -14.98 2.29 10.22
C THR A 38 -15.77 3.32 11.02
N THR A 39 -15.11 4.35 11.53
CA THR A 39 -15.77 5.49 12.19
C THR A 39 -16.30 6.52 11.19
N LEU A 40 -15.83 6.47 9.94
CA LEU A 40 -16.19 7.41 8.88
C LEU A 40 -17.22 6.83 7.91
N HIS A 41 -16.85 5.78 7.18
CA HIS A 41 -17.64 5.28 6.06
C HIS A 41 -17.49 3.79 5.78
N TYR A 42 -16.57 3.08 6.43
CA TYR A 42 -16.46 1.63 6.32
C TYR A 42 -17.46 0.94 7.26
N ASP A 43 -18.10 -0.12 6.79
CA ASP A 43 -18.84 -1.01 7.70
C ASP A 43 -17.84 -1.90 8.42
N LYS A 44 -17.82 -1.81 9.76
CA LYS A 44 -16.94 -2.62 10.62
C LYS A 44 -17.11 -4.12 10.42
N SER A 45 -18.28 -4.59 9.99
CA SER A 45 -18.53 -6.01 9.72
C SER A 45 -17.76 -6.56 8.51
N HIS A 46 -17.28 -5.67 7.62
CA HIS A 46 -16.44 -6.04 6.48
C HIS A 46 -14.95 -6.11 6.81
N LEU A 47 -14.50 -5.54 7.94
CA LEU A 47 -13.11 -5.57 8.37
C LEU A 47 -12.74 -6.95 8.92
N LYS A 48 -11.79 -7.62 8.28
CA LYS A 48 -11.26 -8.94 8.66
C LYS A 48 -9.90 -8.79 9.33
N ILE A 49 -9.80 -9.30 10.55
CA ILE A 49 -8.54 -9.30 11.32
C ILE A 49 -7.84 -10.65 11.13
N PRO A 50 -6.53 -10.68 10.84
CA PRO A 50 -5.80 -11.93 10.63
C PRO A 50 -5.74 -12.77 11.92
N PRO A 51 -5.70 -14.10 11.80
CA PRO A 51 -5.30 -14.97 12.89
C PRO A 51 -3.90 -14.61 13.43
N PRO A 52 -3.54 -15.01 14.66
CA PRO A 52 -2.17 -14.81 15.18
C PRO A 52 -1.08 -15.45 14.33
N THR A 53 -1.40 -16.51 13.57
CA THR A 53 -0.48 -17.21 12.65
C THR A 53 -0.55 -16.69 11.20
N GLY A 54 -1.29 -15.60 10.99
CA GLY A 54 -1.59 -15.04 9.69
C GLY A 54 -2.60 -15.84 8.88
N TRP A 55 -2.94 -15.31 7.70
CA TRP A 55 -3.83 -15.92 6.72
C TRP A 55 -3.19 -17.17 6.09
N PRO A 56 -3.73 -18.39 6.32
CA PRO A 56 -3.10 -19.63 5.85
C PRO A 56 -3.07 -19.77 4.32
N GLU A 57 -4.00 -19.14 3.61
CA GLU A 57 -4.13 -19.15 2.15
C GLU A 57 -3.02 -18.38 1.42
N LEU A 58 -2.31 -17.47 2.09
CA LEU A 58 -1.19 -16.71 1.53
C LEU A 58 0.10 -17.48 1.76
N THR A 59 0.53 -18.27 0.77
CA THR A 59 1.77 -19.06 0.77
C THR A 59 2.64 -18.64 -0.42
N PRO A 60 3.93 -19.00 -0.44
CA PRO A 60 4.77 -18.78 -1.61
C PRO A 60 4.15 -19.32 -2.90
N GLU A 61 3.55 -20.51 -2.85
CA GLU A 61 2.85 -21.13 -3.99
C GLU A 61 1.66 -20.29 -4.46
N SER A 62 0.78 -19.87 -3.53
CA SER A 62 -0.43 -19.11 -3.89
C SER A 62 -0.10 -17.70 -4.39
N CYS A 63 1.02 -17.13 -3.93
CA CYS A 63 1.59 -15.87 -4.40
C CYS A 63 2.49 -16.00 -5.65
N ALA A 64 2.45 -17.15 -6.34
CA ALA A 64 3.23 -17.44 -7.54
C ALA A 64 4.76 -17.32 -7.39
N TYR A 65 5.29 -17.43 -6.17
CA TYR A 65 6.70 -17.22 -5.81
C TYR A 65 7.26 -15.86 -6.28
N PHE A 66 6.39 -14.87 -6.46
CA PHE A 66 6.79 -13.54 -6.92
C PHE A 66 7.18 -12.62 -5.77
N LYS A 67 6.68 -12.89 -4.56
CA LYS A 67 6.98 -12.11 -3.36
C LYS A 67 8.06 -12.80 -2.55
N SER A 68 8.88 -12.00 -1.88
CA SER A 68 9.86 -12.53 -0.92
C SER A 68 9.14 -13.21 0.24
N ASP A 69 9.82 -14.14 0.90
CA ASP A 69 9.27 -14.83 2.08
C ASP A 69 8.86 -13.82 3.17
N TYR A 70 9.63 -12.74 3.33
CA TYR A 70 9.32 -11.68 4.27
C TYR A 70 8.08 -10.88 3.85
N ALA A 71 7.94 -10.51 2.58
CA ALA A 71 6.75 -9.83 2.08
C ALA A 71 5.50 -10.71 2.26
N ILE A 72 5.59 -12.00 1.99
CA ILE A 72 4.52 -12.97 2.23
C ILE A 72 4.14 -13.00 3.71
N GLU A 73 5.12 -13.06 4.61
CA GLU A 73 4.88 -13.04 6.05
C GLU A 73 4.18 -11.75 6.50
N VAL A 74 4.55 -10.60 5.96
CA VAL A 74 3.88 -9.34 6.25
C VAL A 74 2.42 -9.36 5.76
N ILE A 75 2.16 -9.71 4.50
CA ILE A 75 0.79 -9.66 3.94
C ILE A 75 -0.15 -10.70 4.55
N ARG A 76 0.39 -11.80 5.10
CA ARG A 76 -0.34 -12.78 5.93
C ARG A 76 -0.88 -12.16 7.21
N HIS A 77 -0.26 -11.10 7.71
CA HIS A 77 -0.59 -10.45 8.98
C HIS A 77 -1.27 -9.09 8.82
N LEU A 78 -1.54 -8.64 7.59
CA LEU A 78 -2.34 -7.44 7.36
C LEU A 78 -3.84 -7.71 7.50
N PRO A 79 -4.61 -6.74 8.03
CA PRO A 79 -6.06 -6.77 7.93
C PRO A 79 -6.52 -6.55 6.49
N TYR A 80 -7.65 -7.14 6.14
CA TYR A 80 -8.31 -6.95 4.85
C TYR A 80 -9.76 -6.53 5.03
N SER A 81 -10.37 -6.04 3.97
CA SER A 81 -11.77 -5.64 4.00
C SER A 81 -12.49 -6.08 2.74
N THR A 82 -13.70 -6.61 2.90
CA THR A 82 -14.62 -6.87 1.78
C THR A 82 -15.46 -5.64 1.42
N CYS A 83 -15.20 -4.53 2.09
CA CYS A 83 -15.77 -3.21 1.83
C CYS A 83 -15.43 -2.78 0.41
N ILE A 84 -16.40 -2.22 -0.30
CA ILE A 84 -16.26 -1.80 -1.71
C ILE A 84 -16.05 -0.29 -1.84
N GLU A 85 -16.07 0.39 -0.71
CA GLU A 85 -15.84 1.80 -0.50
C GLU A 85 -14.36 2.14 -0.69
N TYR A 86 -14.09 3.35 -1.19
CA TYR A 86 -12.72 3.78 -1.42
C TYR A 86 -12.00 4.10 -0.12
N VAL A 87 -10.71 3.77 -0.06
CA VAL A 87 -9.80 4.08 1.07
C VAL A 87 -9.05 5.38 0.85
N HIS A 88 -8.82 5.75 -0.40
CA HIS A 88 -8.27 7.03 -0.83
C HIS A 88 -8.91 7.44 -2.16
N TYR A 89 -8.55 8.59 -2.75
CA TYR A 89 -9.24 9.13 -3.91
C TYR A 89 -9.27 8.13 -5.08
N LYS A 90 -10.48 7.62 -5.35
CA LYS A 90 -10.78 6.56 -6.32
C LYS A 90 -9.91 5.29 -6.17
N SER A 91 -9.53 4.97 -4.94
CA SER A 91 -8.63 3.88 -4.61
C SER A 91 -9.37 2.79 -3.84
N LYS A 92 -9.34 1.54 -4.33
CA LYS A 92 -9.98 0.38 -3.69
C LYS A 92 -8.94 -0.48 -3.01
N LEU A 93 -9.23 -0.91 -1.78
CA LEU A 93 -8.42 -1.89 -1.08
C LEU A 93 -8.43 -3.25 -1.80
N LEU A 94 -7.26 -3.90 -1.87
CA LEU A 94 -7.13 -5.27 -2.34
C LEU A 94 -7.27 -6.26 -1.18
N ASP A 95 -8.10 -7.29 -1.35
CA ASP A 95 -8.16 -8.45 -0.45
C ASP A 95 -7.30 -9.58 -1.04
N HIS A 96 -6.03 -9.63 -0.68
CA HIS A 96 -5.09 -10.65 -1.19
C HIS A 96 -5.50 -12.07 -0.80
N THR A 97 -6.26 -12.26 0.28
CA THR A 97 -6.75 -13.59 0.67
C THR A 97 -7.70 -14.18 -0.38
N ALA A 98 -8.30 -13.33 -1.22
CA ALA A 98 -9.17 -13.74 -2.30
C ALA A 98 -8.44 -13.88 -3.65
N PHE A 99 -7.14 -13.58 -3.71
CA PHE A 99 -6.38 -13.66 -4.96
C PHE A 99 -6.12 -15.10 -5.35
N THR A 100 -6.27 -15.37 -6.65
CA THR A 100 -5.72 -16.57 -7.26
C THR A 100 -4.27 -16.33 -7.70
N GLN A 101 -3.53 -17.40 -7.99
CA GLN A 101 -2.19 -17.30 -8.58
C GLN A 101 -2.17 -16.41 -9.84
N LYS A 102 -3.22 -16.47 -10.67
CA LYS A 102 -3.35 -15.65 -11.88
C LYS A 102 -3.52 -14.17 -11.57
N ASP A 103 -4.15 -13.83 -10.44
CA ASP A 103 -4.30 -12.43 -10.03
C ASP A 103 -2.93 -11.88 -9.63
N PHE A 104 -2.14 -12.63 -8.85
CA PHE A 104 -0.74 -12.26 -8.54
C PHE A 104 0.12 -12.11 -9.81
N GLU A 105 0.01 -13.03 -10.77
CA GLU A 105 0.72 -12.94 -12.05
C GLU A 105 0.31 -11.71 -12.86
N LYS A 106 -0.99 -11.41 -12.91
CA LYS A 106 -1.51 -10.23 -13.61
C LYS A 106 -0.97 -8.94 -12.99
N HIS A 107 -1.00 -8.82 -11.67
CA HIS A 107 -0.45 -7.67 -10.96
C HIS A 107 1.05 -7.54 -11.21
N ARG A 108 1.83 -8.62 -11.12
CA ARG A 108 3.25 -8.61 -11.48
C ARG A 108 3.48 -8.02 -12.88
N ASN A 109 2.77 -8.53 -13.88
CA ASN A 109 2.99 -8.14 -15.27
C ASN A 109 2.60 -6.67 -15.53
N TYR A 110 1.62 -6.14 -14.81
CA TYR A 110 1.16 -4.77 -14.99
C TYR A 110 2.19 -3.73 -14.54
N HIS A 111 3.07 -4.08 -13.59
CA HIS A 111 4.08 -3.17 -13.02
C HIS A 111 5.52 -3.68 -13.16
N GLN A 112 5.76 -4.62 -14.06
CA GLN A 112 7.09 -5.26 -14.22
C GLN A 112 8.21 -4.27 -14.57
N ASP A 113 7.86 -3.14 -15.19
CA ASP A 113 8.80 -2.12 -15.66
C ASP A 113 8.86 -0.91 -14.71
N TRP A 114 8.22 -1.00 -13.54
CA TRP A 114 8.20 0.08 -12.55
C TRP A 114 9.38 -0.04 -11.59
N GLU A 115 9.96 1.10 -11.26
CA GLU A 115 11.02 1.20 -10.26
C GLU A 115 10.47 1.84 -8.99
N PHE A 116 10.73 1.21 -7.85
CA PHE A 116 10.35 1.69 -6.54
C PHE A 116 11.59 2.13 -5.79
N TRP A 117 11.76 3.44 -5.62
CA TRP A 117 12.92 4.03 -4.96
C TRP A 117 12.55 4.49 -3.55
N SER A 118 13.15 3.87 -2.53
CA SER A 118 12.89 4.22 -1.12
C SER A 118 13.29 5.67 -0.81
N SER A 119 12.87 6.18 0.36
CA SER A 119 13.22 7.54 0.79
C SER A 119 14.73 7.75 0.97
N GLU A 120 15.48 6.65 1.18
CA GLU A 120 16.94 6.63 1.28
C GLU A 120 17.65 6.54 -0.09
N GLY A 121 16.90 6.52 -1.20
CA GLY A 121 17.44 6.45 -2.55
C GLY A 121 17.91 5.05 -2.98
N GLU A 122 17.44 4.01 -2.29
CA GLU A 122 17.70 2.62 -2.66
C GLU A 122 16.61 2.11 -3.61
N LEU A 123 17.01 1.38 -4.67
CA LEU A 123 16.07 0.70 -5.56
C LEU A 123 15.60 -0.60 -4.91
N MET A 124 14.28 -0.73 -4.72
CA MET A 124 13.68 -1.89 -4.06
C MET A 124 13.55 -3.09 -5.00
N ASP A 125 13.70 -4.29 -4.43
CA ASP A 125 13.31 -5.53 -5.10
C ASP A 125 11.77 -5.57 -5.26
N PRO A 126 11.23 -5.77 -6.47
CA PRO A 126 9.78 -5.92 -6.68
C PRO A 126 9.11 -7.02 -5.84
N GLY A 127 9.88 -8.01 -5.37
CA GLY A 127 9.43 -9.04 -4.45
C GLY A 127 9.11 -8.52 -3.04
N ASP A 128 9.69 -7.38 -2.64
CA ASP A 128 9.50 -6.72 -1.34
C ASP A 128 8.46 -5.58 -1.39
N VAL A 129 7.87 -5.29 -2.55
CA VAL A 129 6.87 -4.22 -2.72
C VAL A 129 5.51 -4.82 -3.02
N VAL A 130 4.47 -4.49 -2.26
CA VAL A 130 3.13 -5.09 -2.38
C VAL A 130 2.09 -4.01 -2.71
N CYS A 131 1.34 -4.17 -3.81
CA CYS A 131 0.17 -3.33 -4.09
C CYS A 131 -0.89 -3.58 -3.02
N ILE A 132 -1.29 -2.57 -2.25
CA ILE A 132 -2.34 -2.71 -1.23
C ILE A 132 -3.68 -2.14 -1.70
N THR A 133 -3.67 -1.23 -2.67
CA THR A 133 -4.89 -0.65 -3.23
C THR A 133 -4.75 -0.43 -4.73
N VAL A 134 -5.82 -0.61 -5.50
CA VAL A 134 -5.87 -0.29 -6.92
C VAL A 134 -6.61 1.02 -7.20
N GLY A 135 -6.00 1.87 -8.02
CA GLY A 135 -6.64 3.07 -8.55
C GLY A 135 -7.71 2.73 -9.60
N HIS A 136 -8.83 3.45 -9.60
CA HIS A 136 -9.89 3.34 -10.59
C HIS A 136 -10.15 4.69 -11.27
N GLU A 137 -10.04 4.75 -12.61
CA GLU A 137 -10.12 5.98 -13.43
C GLU A 137 -8.89 6.91 -13.32
N SER A 138 -8.88 7.95 -14.14
CA SER A 138 -7.84 8.98 -14.15
C SER A 138 -7.71 9.66 -12.79
N PHE A 139 -6.46 9.97 -12.42
CA PHE A 139 -6.07 10.66 -11.20
C PHE A 139 -6.36 9.89 -9.90
N SER A 140 -6.71 8.60 -10.02
CA SER A 140 -6.84 7.71 -8.88
C SER A 140 -5.50 7.48 -8.18
N ARG A 141 -5.56 6.98 -6.94
CA ARG A 141 -4.39 6.63 -6.15
C ARG A 141 -4.20 5.13 -6.07
N GLU A 142 -3.03 4.66 -6.49
CA GLU A 142 -2.57 3.29 -6.23
C GLU A 142 -1.54 3.34 -5.11
N LEU A 143 -1.64 2.43 -4.14
CA LEU A 143 -0.75 2.44 -2.97
C LEU A 143 0.04 1.13 -2.96
N TRP A 144 1.34 1.27 -2.76
CA TRP A 144 2.31 0.18 -2.76
C TRP A 144 3.09 0.21 -1.46
N LEU A 145 3.07 -0.90 -0.73
CA LEU A 145 3.80 -1.07 0.52
C LEU A 145 5.19 -1.62 0.24
N ASN A 146 6.23 -0.86 0.56
CA ASN A 146 7.59 -1.38 0.76
C ASN A 146 7.65 -2.09 2.12
N VAL A 147 7.75 -3.42 2.15
CA VAL A 147 7.77 -4.14 3.43
C VAL A 147 9.08 -4.00 4.19
N LYS A 148 10.21 -3.76 3.50
CA LYS A 148 11.54 -3.66 4.12
C LYS A 148 11.69 -2.37 4.92
N HIS A 149 11.41 -1.24 4.28
CA HIS A 149 11.55 0.07 4.94
C HIS A 149 10.24 0.54 5.59
N CYS A 150 9.15 -0.22 5.45
CA CYS A 150 7.83 0.13 5.95
C CYS A 150 7.41 1.52 5.46
N GLU A 151 7.37 1.66 4.13
CA GLU A 151 7.02 2.89 3.41
C GLU A 151 5.86 2.62 2.44
N ILE A 152 5.10 3.66 2.12
CA ILE A 152 4.09 3.67 1.07
C ILE A 152 4.64 4.47 -0.12
N PHE A 153 4.56 3.88 -1.31
CA PHE A 153 4.60 4.60 -2.57
C PHE A 153 3.18 4.85 -3.06
N GLU A 154 2.90 6.08 -3.44
CA GLU A 154 1.62 6.46 -4.04
C GLU A 154 1.80 6.69 -5.54
N ASP A 155 1.12 5.88 -6.36
CA ASP A 155 0.98 6.15 -7.79
C ASP A 155 -0.18 7.10 -8.01
N PHE A 156 0.10 8.16 -8.75
CA PHE A 156 -0.91 9.04 -9.28
C PHE A 156 -1.23 8.61 -10.72
N HIS A 157 -2.36 7.93 -10.91
CA HIS A 157 -2.69 7.35 -12.22
C HIS A 157 -2.79 8.43 -13.32
N GLY A 158 -1.85 8.39 -14.28
CA GLY A 158 -1.69 9.38 -15.34
C GLY A 158 -0.65 10.47 -15.06
N GLY A 159 0.10 10.37 -13.96
CA GLY A 159 1.31 11.14 -13.69
C GLY A 159 2.46 10.25 -13.22
N ASN A 160 3.21 10.69 -12.21
CA ASN A 160 4.39 9.99 -11.70
C ASN A 160 4.10 9.33 -10.35
N MET A 161 4.83 8.25 -10.06
CA MET A 161 5.03 7.75 -8.69
C MET A 161 5.54 8.91 -7.80
N LEU A 162 4.92 9.08 -6.63
CA LEU A 162 5.37 10.01 -5.62
C LEU A 162 6.51 9.41 -4.78
N ASP A 163 7.22 10.27 -4.06
CA ASP A 163 8.29 9.87 -3.15
C ASP A 163 7.76 8.91 -2.07
N ALA A 164 8.61 7.97 -1.64
CA ALA A 164 8.27 7.03 -0.58
C ALA A 164 8.05 7.76 0.75
N VAL A 165 7.01 7.36 1.49
CA VAL A 165 6.67 7.95 2.79
C VAL A 165 6.57 6.84 3.84
N PRO A 166 7.15 6.99 5.05
CA PRO A 166 6.93 6.03 6.15
C PRO A 166 5.44 5.77 6.38
N VAL A 167 5.07 4.50 6.64
CA VAL A 167 3.66 4.08 6.73
C VAL A 167 2.87 4.86 7.80
N GLU A 168 3.48 5.16 8.95
CA GLU A 168 2.87 5.96 10.01
C GLU A 168 2.57 7.40 9.55
N ASP A 169 3.54 8.06 8.92
CA ASP A 169 3.38 9.43 8.42
C ASP A 169 2.33 9.49 7.32
N PHE A 170 2.33 8.47 6.43
CA PHE A 170 1.34 8.36 5.37
C PHE A 170 -0.08 8.22 5.93
N PHE A 171 -0.29 7.29 6.87
CA PHE A 171 -1.62 7.07 7.46
C PHE A 171 -2.07 8.23 8.34
N ASP A 172 -1.18 8.87 9.09
CA ASP A 172 -1.53 10.03 9.90
C ASP A 172 -1.92 11.22 9.02
N ASN A 173 -1.18 11.48 7.95
CA ASN A 173 -1.58 12.48 6.95
C ASN A 173 -2.92 12.11 6.30
N LEU A 174 -3.14 10.85 5.93
CA LEU A 174 -4.40 10.43 5.30
C LEU A 174 -5.59 10.59 6.25
N LYS A 175 -5.43 10.28 7.55
CA LYS A 175 -6.43 10.57 8.59
C LYS A 175 -6.69 12.07 8.68
N GLU A 176 -5.64 12.91 8.72
CA GLU A 176 -5.79 14.37 8.76
C GLU A 176 -6.56 14.90 7.53
N LEU A 177 -6.31 14.34 6.34
CA LEU A 177 -7.06 14.71 5.14
C LEU A 177 -8.57 14.40 5.27
N TYR A 178 -8.94 13.31 5.93
CA TYR A 178 -10.34 13.01 6.25
C TYR A 178 -10.91 13.94 7.32
N GLU A 179 -10.20 14.13 8.42
CA GLU A 179 -10.65 14.96 9.55
C GLU A 179 -10.80 16.44 9.18
N SER A 180 -9.91 16.95 8.33
CA SER A 180 -9.99 18.31 7.76
C SER A 180 -11.00 18.42 6.61
N LEU A 181 -11.67 17.32 6.26
CA LEU A 181 -12.63 17.23 5.15
C LEU A 181 -12.01 17.67 3.82
N LYS A 182 -10.72 17.42 3.61
CA LYS A 182 -10.08 17.50 2.30
C LYS A 182 -10.41 16.27 1.46
N LEU A 183 -10.58 15.11 2.10
CA LEU A 183 -11.20 13.91 1.55
C LEU A 183 -12.58 13.74 2.19
N ILE A 184 -13.61 13.80 1.36
CA ILE A 184 -14.99 13.66 1.83
C ILE A 184 -15.51 12.31 1.37
N PRO A 185 -15.71 11.34 2.30
CA PRO A 185 -16.23 10.04 1.93
C PRO A 185 -17.71 10.13 1.55
N GLY A 186 -18.08 9.43 0.50
CA GLY A 186 -19.45 9.19 0.09
C GLY A 186 -19.63 7.74 -0.32
N LYS A 187 -20.87 7.34 -0.58
CA LYS A 187 -21.16 5.96 -0.98
C LYS A 187 -20.38 5.60 -2.25
N ARG A 188 -19.38 4.72 -2.11
CA ARG A 188 -18.48 4.26 -3.19
C ARG A 188 -17.76 5.40 -3.92
N ARG A 189 -17.49 6.52 -3.24
CA ARG A 189 -16.71 7.64 -3.79
C ARG A 189 -15.99 8.39 -2.69
N ILE A 190 -14.89 9.05 -3.03
CA ILE A 190 -14.28 10.08 -2.21
C ILE A 190 -14.18 11.32 -3.09
N THR A 191 -14.62 12.46 -2.57
CA THR A 191 -14.56 13.74 -3.27
C THR A 191 -13.44 14.57 -2.67
N LEU A 192 -12.63 15.19 -3.52
CA LEU A 192 -11.63 16.16 -3.07
C LEU A 192 -12.32 17.48 -2.76
N ARG A 193 -11.93 18.15 -1.67
CA ARG A 193 -12.45 19.49 -1.35
C ARG A 193 -12.28 20.48 -2.49
N GLU A 194 -11.19 20.37 -3.25
CA GLU A 194 -10.92 21.26 -4.39
C GLU A 194 -11.96 21.11 -5.52
N GLU A 195 -12.60 19.94 -5.64
CA GLU A 195 -13.63 19.68 -6.64
C GLU A 195 -15.00 20.29 -6.29
N ILE A 196 -15.24 20.64 -5.02
CA ILE A 196 -16.54 21.15 -4.55
C ILE A 196 -16.64 22.68 -4.53
N GLY A 197 -15.55 23.41 -4.81
CA GLY A 197 -15.57 24.88 -4.96
C GLY A 197 -16.14 25.66 -3.76
N LEU A 198 -16.04 25.09 -2.55
CA LEU A 198 -16.52 25.66 -1.29
C LEU A 198 -15.39 26.31 -0.49
#